data_AF-T0GI90-F1
#
_entry.id   AF-T0GI90-F1
#
_cell.length_a   1.000
_cell.length_b   1.000
_cell.length_c   1.000
_cell.angle_alpha   90.00
_cell.angle_beta   90.00
_cell.angle_gamma   90.00
#
_symmetry.space_group_name_H-M   'P 1'
#
loop_
_entity.id
_entity.type
_entity.pdbx_description
1 polymer ?
#
loop_
_entity_poly.entity_id
_entity_poly.type
_entity_poly.pdbx_seq_one_letter_code
_entity_poly.pdbx_strand_id
1 'polypeptide(L)'
;MSEQNFINSILAVASELKDAPLTETEKNTIIRNFNAASGDSYARAKRAIEGVLGRKLPDERIIEKASSSINNIRALLRQMSTAAQEWQKKK
;
A
#
# COMPACT_ATOMS: atom_id res chain seq x y z
N MET A 1 -3.54 15.15 -5.83
CA MET A 1 -4.23 14.09 -5.12
C MET A 1 -4.38 14.61 -3.71
N SER A 2 -5.58 14.60 -3.15
CA SER A 2 -5.76 14.93 -1.73
C SER A 2 -5.19 13.79 -0.88
N GLU A 3 -4.87 14.08 0.38
CA GLU A 3 -4.47 13.06 1.36
C GLU A 3 -5.54 11.97 1.50
N GLN A 4 -6.82 12.35 1.55
CA GLN A 4 -7.94 11.41 1.59
C GLN A 4 -7.94 10.45 0.39
N ASN A 5 -7.68 10.95 -0.83
CA ASN A 5 -7.63 10.11 -2.01
C ASN A 5 -6.45 9.13 -1.95
N PHE A 6 -5.30 9.57 -1.45
CA PHE A 6 -4.14 8.71 -1.28
C PHE A 6 -4.38 7.63 -0.22
N ILE A 7 -4.96 7.99 0.94
CA ILE A 7 -5.37 7.05 1.99
C ILE A 7 -6.32 5.99 1.40
N ASN A 8 -7.32 6.40 0.63
CA ASN A 8 -8.26 5.47 -0.02
C ASN A 8 -7.54 4.50 -0.97
N SER A 9 -6.53 4.95 -1.72
CA SER A 9 -5.71 4.07 -2.55
C SER A 9 -4.91 3.05 -1.73
N ILE A 10 -4.34 3.45 -0.59
CA ILE A 10 -3.64 2.52 0.31
C ILE A 10 -4.60 1.44 0.83
N LEU A 11 -5.79 1.84 1.26
CA LEU A 11 -6.81 0.92 1.78
C LEU A 11 -7.33 -0.03 0.69
N ALA A 12 -7.54 0.45 -0.54
CA ALA A 12 -7.93 -0.38 -1.66
C ALA A 12 -6.87 -1.46 -1.94
N VAL A 13 -5.59 -1.07 -2.04
CA VAL A 13 -4.48 -2.00 -2.25
C VAL A 13 -4.37 -3.02 -1.12
N ALA A 14 -4.52 -2.60 0.13
CA ALA A 14 -4.51 -3.51 1.27
C ALA A 14 -5.67 -4.52 1.24
N SER A 15 -6.87 -4.09 0.83
CA SER A 15 -8.04 -4.96 0.69
C SER A 15 -7.83 -6.00 -0.42
N GLU A 16 -7.32 -5.57 -1.57
CA GLU A 16 -6.99 -6.46 -2.71
C GLU A 16 -5.90 -7.46 -2.33
N LEU A 17 -4.87 -7.03 -1.58
CA LEU A 17 -3.81 -7.91 -1.12
C LEU A 17 -4.30 -8.91 -0.06
N LYS A 18 -5.24 -8.51 0.80
CA LYS A 18 -5.84 -9.39 1.81
C LYS A 18 -6.77 -10.44 1.19
N ASP A 19 -7.26 -10.20 -0.02
CA ASP A 19 -8.33 -10.98 -0.67
C ASP A 19 -9.64 -10.99 0.17
N ALA A 20 -9.83 -9.95 0.97
CA ALA A 20 -10.97 -9.78 1.86
C ALA A 20 -11.14 -8.30 2.25
N PRO A 21 -12.37 -7.85 2.59
CA PRO A 21 -12.58 -6.51 3.09
C PRO A 21 -11.79 -6.26 4.38
N LEU A 22 -11.22 -5.07 4.47
CA LEU A 22 -10.59 -4.58 5.70
C LEU A 22 -11.67 -4.21 6.72
N THR A 23 -11.50 -4.69 7.95
CA THR A 23 -12.24 -4.25 9.12
C THR A 23 -11.90 -2.79 9.45
N GLU A 24 -12.75 -2.10 10.21
CA GLU A 24 -12.46 -0.73 10.65
C GLU A 24 -11.18 -0.65 11.48
N THR A 25 -10.92 -1.64 12.33
CA THR A 25 -9.68 -1.74 13.11
C THR A 25 -8.45 -1.80 12.21
N GLU A 26 -8.49 -2.59 11.14
CA GLU A 26 -7.39 -2.71 10.19
C GLU A 26 -7.20 -1.40 9.40
N LYS A 27 -8.28 -0.78 8.93
CA LYS A 27 -8.21 0.54 8.25
C LYS A 27 -7.56 1.59 9.14
N ASN A 28 -8.00 1.68 10.40
CA ASN A 28 -7.44 2.62 11.38
C ASN A 28 -5.98 2.31 11.69
N THR A 29 -5.60 1.03 11.73
CA THR A 29 -4.21 0.62 11.94
C THR A 29 -3.33 1.02 10.75
N ILE A 30 -3.80 0.83 9.52
CA ILE A 30 -3.08 1.27 8.31
C ILE A 30 -2.87 2.79 8.35
N ILE A 31 -3.92 3.56 8.60
CA ILE A 31 -3.84 5.04 8.65
C ILE A 31 -2.88 5.49 9.75
N ARG A 32 -2.99 4.90 10.95
CA ARG A 32 -2.11 5.21 12.09
C ARG A 32 -0.66 4.89 11.77
N ASN A 33 -0.37 3.71 11.24
CA ASN A 33 0.99 3.29 10.90
C ASN A 33 1.57 4.16 9.78
N PHE A 34 0.76 4.51 8.78
CA PHE A 34 1.16 5.42 7.70
C PHE A 34 1.55 6.80 8.25
N ASN A 35 0.73 7.36 9.14
CA ASN A 35 0.97 8.68 9.74
C ASN A 35 2.14 8.70 10.73
N ALA A 36 2.35 7.60 11.46
CA ALA A 36 3.48 7.47 12.39
C ALA A 36 4.81 7.20 11.68
N ALA A 37 4.79 6.54 10.51
CA ALA A 37 6.00 6.22 9.77
C ALA A 37 6.61 7.48 9.14
N SER A 38 7.94 7.61 9.25
CA SER A 38 8.72 8.63 8.56
C SER A 38 9.32 8.10 7.25
N GLY A 39 9.59 9.00 6.31
CA GLY A 39 10.24 8.68 5.02
C GLY A 39 9.31 8.83 3.81
N ASP A 40 9.67 8.14 2.73
CA ASP A 40 8.94 8.17 1.44
C ASP A 40 7.49 7.67 1.62
N SER A 41 6.56 8.36 0.98
CA SER A 41 5.12 8.08 0.99
C SER A 41 4.79 6.63 0.62
N TYR A 42 5.47 6.06 -0.37
CA TYR A 42 5.32 4.67 -0.78
C TYR A 42 5.87 3.72 0.28
N ALA A 43 7.05 3.99 0.83
CA ALA A 43 7.65 3.16 1.87
C ALA A 43 6.78 3.14 3.15
N ARG A 44 6.19 4.29 3.50
CA ARG A 44 5.23 4.42 4.61
C ARG A 44 3.97 3.61 4.36
N ALA A 45 3.38 3.73 3.17
CA ALA A 45 2.19 2.97 2.79
C ALA A 45 2.46 1.47 2.81
N LYS A 46 3.55 1.01 2.20
CA LYS A 46 3.97 -0.40 2.19
C LYS A 46 4.08 -0.95 3.61
N ARG A 47 4.81 -0.28 4.51
CA ARG A 47 4.97 -0.70 5.91
C ARG A 47 3.64 -0.75 6.67
N ALA A 48 2.75 0.21 6.41
CA ALA A 48 1.45 0.24 7.05
C ALA A 48 0.60 -0.98 6.68
N ILE A 49 0.62 -1.38 5.41
CA ILE A 49 -0.07 -2.57 4.92
C ILE A 49 0.58 -3.85 5.46
N GLU A 50 1.92 -3.94 5.44
CA GLU A 50 2.66 -5.08 5.99
C GLU A 50 2.34 -5.34 7.46
N GLY A 51 2.18 -4.26 8.25
CA GLY A 51 1.82 -4.34 9.67
C GLY A 51 0.43 -4.92 9.93
N VAL A 52 -0.51 -4.77 8.99
CA VAL A 52 -1.85 -5.35 9.09
C VAL A 52 -1.93 -6.75 8.50
N LEU A 53 -1.30 -6.99 7.36
CA LEU A 53 -1.32 -8.30 6.71
C LEU A 53 -0.42 -9.34 7.41
N GLY A 54 0.43 -8.91 8.35
CA GLY A 54 1.36 -9.79 9.07
C GLY A 54 2.41 -10.44 8.16
N ARG A 55 2.61 -9.93 6.94
CA ARG A 55 3.55 -10.45 5.95
C ARG A 55 4.26 -9.31 5.24
N LYS A 56 5.52 -9.55 4.84
CA LYS A 56 6.29 -8.60 4.04
C LYS A 56 5.79 -8.60 2.59
N LEU A 57 5.61 -7.43 2.02
CA LEU A 57 5.27 -7.26 0.62
C LEU A 57 6.56 -7.31 -0.20
N PRO A 58 6.57 -8.04 -1.33
CA PRO A 58 7.75 -8.12 -2.18
C PRO A 58 8.14 -6.71 -2.65
N ASP A 59 9.43 -6.44 -2.75
CA ASP A 59 9.86 -5.21 -3.41
C ASP A 59 9.55 -5.30 -4.90
N GLU A 60 8.97 -4.23 -5.44
CA GLU A 60 8.56 -4.14 -6.85
C GLU A 60 9.72 -4.44 -7.81
N ARG A 61 10.96 -4.20 -7.35
CA ARG A 61 12.22 -4.48 -8.08
C ARG A 61 12.66 -5.94 -8.09
N ILE A 62 12.17 -6.76 -7.16
CA ILE A 62 12.60 -8.16 -6.95
C ILE A 62 11.61 -9.14 -7.58
N ILE A 63 10.47 -8.66 -8.08
CA ILE A 63 9.50 -9.52 -8.74
C ILE A 63 10.02 -9.83 -10.15
N GLU A 64 10.95 -10.76 -10.29
CA GLU A 64 11.29 -11.39 -11.57
C GLU A 64 10.40 -12.62 -11.76
N LYS A 65 9.57 -12.59 -12.82
CA LYS A 65 8.78 -13.73 -13.35
C LYS A 65 8.17 -14.66 -12.28
N ALA A 66 7.03 -14.28 -11.73
CA ALA A 66 6.24 -15.20 -10.94
C ALA A 66 4.76 -15.16 -11.34
N SER A 67 4.04 -16.22 -10.97
CA SER A 67 2.68 -16.60 -11.36
C SER A 67 1.64 -15.46 -11.41
N SER A 68 0.47 -15.70 -12.02
CA SER A 68 -0.60 -14.70 -12.19
C SER A 68 -0.97 -13.93 -10.91
N SER A 69 -0.93 -14.58 -9.75
CA SER A 69 -1.16 -13.96 -8.43
C SER A 69 -0.12 -12.90 -8.08
N ILE A 70 1.14 -13.12 -8.44
CA ILE A 70 2.24 -12.20 -8.17
C ILE A 70 2.25 -11.04 -9.18
N ASN A 71 1.78 -11.26 -10.40
CA ASN A 71 1.55 -10.17 -11.35
C ASN A 71 0.48 -9.18 -10.83
N ASN A 72 -0.56 -9.66 -10.16
CA ASN A 72 -1.56 -8.79 -9.54
C ASN A 72 -0.96 -7.97 -8.39
N ILE A 73 -0.18 -8.60 -7.51
CA ILE A 73 0.53 -7.90 -6.42
C ILE A 73 1.46 -6.81 -6.98
N ARG A 74 2.23 -7.10 -8.04
CA ARG A 74 3.09 -6.10 -8.69
C ARG A 74 2.27 -4.91 -9.22
N ALA A 75 1.13 -5.17 -9.85
CA ALA A 75 0.27 -4.12 -10.37
C ALA A 75 -0.27 -3.21 -9.25
N LEU A 76 -0.75 -3.81 -8.15
CA LEU A 76 -1.25 -3.09 -6.98
C LEU A 76 -0.15 -2.23 -6.33
N LEU A 77 1.06 -2.79 -6.16
CA LEU A 77 2.21 -2.04 -5.64
C LEU A 77 2.60 -0.88 -6.56
N ARG A 78 2.58 -1.08 -7.88
CA ARG A 78 2.89 -0.03 -8.85
C ARG A 78 1.85 1.09 -8.87
N GLN A 79 0.58 0.74 -8.72
CA GLN A 79 -0.51 1.71 -8.54
C GLN A 79 -0.30 2.54 -7.28
N MET A 80 0.02 1.88 -6.15
CA MET A 80 0.34 2.57 -4.90
C MET A 80 1.56 3.48 -5.03
N SER A 81 2.62 3.03 -5.71
CA SER A 81 3.83 3.81 -6.00
C SER A 81 3.52 5.06 -6.83
N THR A 82 2.69 4.91 -7.87
CA THR A 82 2.24 6.04 -8.70
C THR A 82 1.44 7.04 -7.88
N ALA A 83 0.46 6.57 -7.09
CA ALA A 83 -0.35 7.43 -6.23
C ALA A 83 0.52 8.15 -5.17
N ALA A 84 1.52 7.47 -4.62
CA ALA A 84 2.47 8.04 -3.68
C ALA A 84 3.30 9.17 -4.32
N GLN A 85 3.77 8.98 -5.56
CA GLN A 85 4.48 10.00 -6.31
C GLN A 85 3.58 11.20 -6.64
N GLU A 86 2.33 10.96 -7.05
CA GLU A 86 1.37 12.02 -7.35
C GLU A 86 0.97 12.83 -6.12
N TRP A 87 0.86 12.18 -4.96
CA TRP A 87 0.63 12.84 -3.69
C TRP A 87 1.84 13.68 -3.28
N GLN A 88 3.05 13.10 -3.34
CA GLN A 88 4.27 13.79 -2.98
C GLN A 88 4.59 15.00 -3.85
N LYS A 89 4.25 14.96 -5.16
CA LYS A 89 4.37 16.12 -6.06
C LYS A 89 3.41 17.27 -5.74
N LYS A 90 2.35 17.01 -4.99
CA LYS A 90 1.27 17.96 -4.67
C LYS A 90 1.26 18.38 -3.21
N LYS A 91 2.25 17.93 -2.44
CA LYS A 91 2.46 18.26 -1.03
C LYS A 91 3.60 19.27 -0.91
#